data_AF-A0A352RUW0-F1
#
_entry.id   AF-A0A352RUW0-F1
#
_cell.length_a   1.000
_cell.length_b   1.000
_cell.length_c   1.000
_cell.angle_alpha   90.00
_cell.angle_beta   90.00
_cell.angle_gamma   90.00
#
_symmetry.space_group_name_H-M   'P 1'
#
loop_
_entity.id
_entity.type
_entity.pdbx_description
1 polymer ?
#
loop_
_entity_poly.entity_id
_entity_poly.type
_entity_poly.pdbx_seq_one_letter_code
_entity_poly.pdbx_strand_id
1 'polypeptide(L)'
;LRVVTPPPEGLARGDDGYFRLRPGVDPLQQDPNVRVISGALEGSNVNPVDSMVEMIANARRFEMQMKMITGADSNDQRANALLSNN
;
A
#
# COMPACT_ATOMS: atom_id res chain seq x y z
N LEU A 1 -22.64 21.33 -13.45
CA LEU A 1 -21.62 20.35 -13.02
C LEU A 1 -21.01 19.73 -14.27
N ARG A 2 -19.67 19.70 -14.39
CA ARG A 2 -18.99 19.01 -15.48
C ARG A 2 -18.29 17.79 -14.89
N VAL A 3 -18.62 16.61 -15.39
CA VAL A 3 -18.02 15.34 -14.93
C VAL A 3 -17.09 14.82 -16.01
N VAL A 4 -15.97 14.23 -15.60
CA VAL A 4 -14.92 13.72 -16.48
C VAL A 4 -14.53 12.33 -16.01
N THR A 5 -14.11 11.47 -16.93
CA THR A 5 -13.64 10.11 -16.63
C THR A 5 -12.13 10.05 -16.88
N PRO A 6 -11.30 10.24 -15.85
CA PRO A 6 -9.85 10.11 -15.97
C PRO A 6 -9.40 8.65 -16.13
N PRO A 7 -8.37 8.36 -16.95
CA PRO A 7 -7.66 7.10 -16.84
C PRO A 7 -6.94 7.01 -15.48
N PRO A 8 -6.96 5.86 -14.79
CA PRO A 8 -6.38 5.72 -13.45
C PRO A 8 -4.89 6.12 -13.36
N GLU A 9 -4.08 5.77 -14.36
CA GLU A 9 -2.66 6.14 -14.41
C GLU A 9 -2.39 7.65 -14.52
N GLY A 10 -3.37 8.43 -15.01
CA GLY A 10 -3.25 9.88 -15.20
C GLY A 10 -3.50 10.69 -13.93
N LEU A 11 -3.90 10.05 -12.83
CA LEU A 11 -4.21 10.69 -11.57
C LEU A 11 -3.08 10.57 -10.55
N ALA A 12 -2.95 11.63 -9.75
CA ALA A 12 -2.17 11.64 -8.52
C ALA A 12 -3.08 12.04 -7.37
N ARG A 13 -3.01 11.30 -6.26
CA ARG A 13 -3.72 11.64 -5.02
C ARG A 13 -2.91 12.69 -4.27
N GLY A 14 -3.53 13.83 -3.95
CA GLY A 14 -2.94 14.84 -3.08
C GLY A 14 -3.11 14.49 -1.60
N ASP A 15 -2.35 15.16 -0.75
CA ASP A 15 -2.40 15.00 0.71
C ASP A 15 -3.72 15.48 1.33
N ASP A 16 -4.46 16.31 0.59
CA ASP A 16 -5.81 16.78 0.93
C ASP A 16 -6.92 15.79 0.55
N GLY A 17 -6.55 14.61 0.04
CA GLY A 17 -7.49 13.57 -0.37
C GLY A 17 -8.15 13.81 -1.73
N TYR A 18 -7.89 14.94 -2.39
CA TYR A 18 -8.36 15.20 -3.76
C TYR A 18 -7.40 14.61 -4.79
N PHE A 19 -7.96 14.14 -5.90
CA PHE A 19 -7.18 13.68 -7.04
C PHE A 19 -6.92 14.83 -8.03
N ARG A 20 -5.70 14.89 -8.56
CA ARG A 20 -5.27 15.87 -9.58
C ARG A 20 -4.70 15.13 -10.78
N LEU A 21 -4.80 15.74 -11.96
CA LEU A 21 -4.09 15.26 -13.13
C LEU A 21 -2.58 15.39 -12.89
N ARG A 22 -1.82 14.38 -13.30
CA ARG A 22 -0.36 14.44 -13.27
C ARG A 22 0.14 15.55 -14.21
N PRO A 23 1.30 16.18 -13.91
CA PRO A 23 1.91 17.14 -14.82
C PRO A 23 2.10 16.54 -16.21
N GLY A 24 1.72 17.29 -17.25
CA GLY A 24 1.83 16.85 -18.65
C GLY A 24 0.62 16.06 -19.19
N VAL A 25 -0.44 15.87 -18.40
CA VAL A 25 -1.70 15.30 -18.87
C VAL A 25 -2.63 16.43 -19.32
N ASP A 26 -3.18 16.31 -20.54
CA ASP A 26 -4.12 17.28 -21.09
C ASP A 26 -5.44 17.32 -20.29
N PRO A 27 -6.12 18.48 -20.24
CA PRO A 27 -7.42 18.60 -19.59
C PRO A 27 -8.44 17.62 -20.16
N LEU A 28 -9.12 16.90 -19.29
CA LEU A 28 -10.10 15.89 -19.70
C LEU A 28 -11.39 16.53 -20.23
N GLN A 29 -11.91 15.98 -21.32
CA GLN A 29 -13.23 16.34 -21.84
C GLN A 29 -14.34 15.83 -20.93
N GLN A 30 -15.49 16.51 -21.01
CA GLN A 30 -16.68 16.08 -20.29
C GLN A 30 -17.14 14.71 -20.78
N ASP A 31 -17.44 13.80 -19.85
CA ASP A 31 -18.02 12.50 -20.16
C ASP A 31 -19.56 12.57 -20.11
N PRO A 32 -20.28 12.30 -21.21
CA PRO A 32 -21.74 12.29 -21.22
C PRO A 32 -22.36 11.06 -20.53
N ASN A 33 -21.59 10.01 -20.26
CA ASN A 33 -22.11 8.75 -19.70
C ASN A 33 -22.16 8.75 -18.16
N VAL A 34 -21.43 9.65 -17.50
CA VAL A 34 -21.40 9.71 -16.04
C VAL A 34 -22.62 10.43 -15.49
N ARG A 35 -23.30 9.80 -14.54
CA ARG A 35 -24.48 10.35 -13.86
C ARG A 35 -24.18 10.55 -12.38
N VAL A 36 -24.64 11.67 -11.83
CA VAL A 36 -24.53 11.98 -10.40
C VAL A 36 -25.87 11.71 -9.73
N ILE A 37 -25.85 10.92 -8.67
CA ILE A 37 -27.03 10.64 -7.85
C ILE A 37 -27.01 11.59 -6.66
N SER A 38 -28.01 12.47 -6.57
CA SER A 38 -28.12 13.41 -5.46
C SER A 38 -28.54 12.70 -4.16
N GLY A 39 -27.94 13.06 -3.02
CA GLY A 39 -28.27 12.51 -1.71
C GLY A 39 -27.65 11.15 -1.39
N ALA A 40 -26.80 10.60 -2.26
CA ALA A 40 -26.02 9.39 -2.00
C ALA A 40 -24.54 9.75 -1.78
N LEU A 41 -23.90 9.08 -0.83
CA LEU A 41 -22.46 9.17 -0.58
C LEU A 41 -21.80 7.85 -0.97
N GLU A 42 -20.70 7.92 -1.71
CA GLU A 42 -19.90 6.75 -2.07
C GLU A 42 -19.23 6.17 -0.81
N GLY A 43 -19.41 4.87 -0.59
CA GLY A 43 -18.78 4.15 0.52
C GLY A 43 -17.32 3.81 0.24
N SER A 44 -16.57 3.50 1.29
CA SER A 44 -15.23 2.96 1.13
C SER A 44 -15.29 1.58 0.46
N ASN A 45 -14.36 1.32 -0.46
CA ASN A 45 -14.16 0.01 -1.06
C ASN A 45 -13.23 -0.90 -0.22
N VAL A 46 -12.85 -0.48 0.99
CA VAL A 46 -11.94 -1.22 1.87
C VAL A 46 -12.71 -2.15 2.80
N ASN A 47 -12.32 -3.43 2.86
CA ASN A 47 -12.74 -4.34 3.92
C ASN A 47 -11.75 -4.29 5.11
N PRO A 48 -12.15 -3.74 6.28
CA PRO A 48 -11.26 -3.60 7.42
C PRO A 48 -10.83 -4.94 8.02
N VAL A 49 -11.67 -5.98 7.96
CA VAL A 49 -11.35 -7.30 8.54
C VAL A 49 -10.21 -7.94 7.75
N ASP A 50 -10.34 -8.00 6.43
CA ASP A 50 -9.30 -8.57 5.55
C ASP A 50 -7.99 -7.79 5.69
N SER A 51 -8.08 -6.46 5.72
CA SER A 51 -6.92 -5.57 5.91
C SER A 51 -6.19 -5.85 7.23
N MET A 52 -6.92 -6.10 8.33
CA MET A 52 -6.33 -6.44 9.63
C MET A 52 -5.66 -7.82 9.62
N VAL A 53 -6.27 -8.80 8.96
CA VAL A 53 -5.69 -10.14 8.80
C VAL A 53 -4.39 -10.07 8.01
N GLU A 54 -4.35 -9.30 6.93
CA GLU A 54 -3.14 -9.06 6.15
C GLU A 54 -2.04 -8.38 6.98
N MET A 55 -2.39 -7.36 7.77
CA MET A 55 -1.43 -6.72 8.69
C MET A 55 -0.86 -7.73 9.69
N ILE A 56 -1.69 -8.57 10.32
CA ILE A 56 -1.24 -9.61 11.25
C ILE A 56 -0.34 -10.62 10.55
N ALA A 57 -0.69 -11.05 9.34
CA ALA A 57 0.12 -11.98 8.56
C ALA A 57 1.51 -11.39 8.24
N ASN A 58 1.55 -10.10 7.86
CA ASN A 58 2.80 -9.38 7.62
C ASN A 58 3.65 -9.23 8.88
N ALA A 59 3.05 -8.89 10.03
CA ALA A 59 3.74 -8.82 11.31
C ALA A 59 4.38 -10.16 11.70
N ARG A 60 3.65 -11.28 11.58
CA ARG A 60 4.22 -12.61 11.87
C ARG A 60 5.36 -12.97 10.91
N ARG A 61 5.25 -12.62 9.62
CA ARG A 61 6.33 -12.83 8.64
C ARG A 61 7.58 -12.05 9.03
N PHE A 62 7.42 -10.79 9.42
CA PHE A 62 8.52 -9.97 9.92
C PHE A 62 9.17 -10.57 11.17
N GLU A 63 8.37 -11.01 12.16
CA GLU A 63 8.89 -11.67 13.36
C GLU A 63 9.69 -12.94 13.04
N MET A 64 9.21 -13.77 12.11
CA MET A 64 9.93 -14.97 11.66
C MET A 64 11.24 -14.61 10.97
N GLN A 65 11.23 -13.58 10.09
CA GLN A 65 12.44 -13.09 9.44
C GLN A 65 13.46 -12.61 10.48
N MET A 66 13.03 -11.87 11.50
CA MET A 66 13.92 -11.41 12.57
C MET A 66 14.47 -12.57 13.39
N LYS A 67 13.65 -13.56 13.75
CA LYS A 67 14.10 -14.76 14.46
C LYS A 67 15.12 -15.56 13.66
N MET A 68 14.96 -15.68 12.34
CA MET A 68 15.97 -16.33 11.48
C MET A 68 17.29 -15.58 11.49
N ILE A 69 17.26 -14.24 11.42
CA ILE A 69 18.46 -13.40 11.49
C ILE A 69 19.17 -13.59 12.83
N THR A 70 18.44 -13.52 13.95
CA THR A 70 19.03 -13.74 15.29
C THR A 70 19.59 -15.16 15.43
N GLY A 71 18.91 -16.15 14.86
CA GLY A 71 19.39 -17.53 14.82
C GLY A 71 20.72 -17.65 14.09
N ALA A 72 20.83 -17.05 12.90
CA ALA A 72 22.06 -17.03 12.12
C ALA A 72 23.21 -16.33 12.87
N ASP A 73 22.99 -15.14 13.42
CA ASP A 73 24.00 -14.40 14.20
C ASP A 73 24.50 -15.21 15.41
N SER A 74 23.58 -15.85 16.15
CA SER A 74 23.96 -16.71 17.29
C SER A 74 24.79 -17.92 16.87
N ASN A 75 24.55 -18.46 15.68
CA ASN A 75 25.29 -19.59 15.14
C ASN A 75 26.69 -19.17 14.70
N ASP A 76 26.82 -18.02 14.04
CA ASP A 76 28.09 -17.46 13.60
C ASP A 76 29.00 -17.14 14.79
N GLN A 77 28.45 -16.57 15.88
CA GLN A 77 29.19 -16.32 17.12
C GLN A 77 29.73 -17.62 17.74
N ARG A 78 28.92 -18.69 17.76
CA ARG A 78 29.35 -20.00 18.28
C ARG A 78 30.45 -20.62 17.40
N ALA A 79 30.32 -20.53 16.08
CA ALA A 79 31.33 -21.02 15.16
C ALA A 79 32.68 -20.30 15.35
N ASN A 80 32.66 -18.98 15.53
CA ASN A 80 33.86 -18.19 15.81
C ASN A 80 34.52 -18.55 17.15
N ALA A 81 33.73 -18.85 18.19
CA ALA A 81 34.27 -19.30 19.47
C ALA A 81 35.02 -20.64 19.37
N LEU A 82 34.57 -21.56 18.49
CA LEU A 82 35.27 -22.82 18.23
C LEU A 82 36.61 -22.61 17.49
N LEU A 83 36.68 -21.62 16.61
CA LEU A 83 37.90 -21.24 15.90
C LEU A 83 38.93 -20.55 16.82
N SER A 84 38.47 -19.81 17.83
CA SER A 84 39.34 -19.09 18.77
C SER A 84 39.96 -19.97 19.86
N ASN A 85 39.41 -21.15 20.12
CA ASN A 85 39.87 -22.05 21.19
C ASN A 85 40.80 -23.18 20.70
N ASN A 86 41.32 -23.06 19.47
CA ASN A 86 42.41 -23.86 18.92
C ASN A 86 43.62 -22.97 18.63
#